data_AF-A0A7C5HUA1-F1
#
_entry.id   AF-A0A7C5HUA1-F1
#
_cell.length_a   1.000
_cell.length_b   1.000
_cell.length_c   1.000
_cell.angle_alpha   90.00
_cell.angle_beta   90.00
_cell.angle_gamma   90.00
#
_symmetry.space_group_name_H-M   'P 1'
#
loop_
_entity.id
_entity.type
_entity.pdbx_description
1 polymer ?
#
loop_
_entity_poly.entity_id
_entity_poly.type
_entity_poly.pdbx_seq_one_letter_code
_entity_poly.pdbx_strand_id
1 'polypeptide(L)'
;MGNKKYVYYFTEGDKSMRDILGGKGANLAEMTRMGIPVPPGFTITTEACAEFNRTGKWVKGLKEEVEENLVRLEKDMNAKFGDPENPLLVSVRSGAAVSMPGMMDTVLNLGLNDISVEALAKKSGNERFAWDSYRRFIQMFGNVDMGVEHRFFEEVLQKAKETKGVRYDNELDADDLKKVVDEYKRVIKERTGKEFPQDPTEQLRLSINAVFGSWNNERAVTYRKLHRIEGLLGTAVNIQAMVFGNMGDTSASGVCFTRNPATGENEFYGEFLFNAQGEDVVAGIRTPLPLSELKKKMPEQYKELNNIRLMLEKHYKDMQDIEFTIQEGKLFILQTRRGKRTAQAAVRIAVDMVREGLINEKEAVLRVPADQLDQLLHKSLDPLAKKRAELLAKGLPASPGAAVGSVVFSAEKAFL
;
A
#
# COMPACT_ATOMS: atom_id res chain seq x y z
N MET A 1 1.37 15.29 -35.36
CA MET A 1 1.88 14.56 -34.18
C MET A 1 0.67 14.26 -33.32
N GLY A 2 0.31 12.99 -33.13
CA GLY A 2 -0.87 12.63 -32.33
C GLY A 2 -0.75 13.14 -30.90
N ASN A 3 -1.87 13.54 -30.30
CA ASN A 3 -1.88 13.98 -28.90
C ASN A 3 -1.40 12.80 -28.02
N LYS A 4 -0.34 13.03 -27.24
CA LYS A 4 0.24 12.01 -26.35
C LYS A 4 -0.69 11.86 -25.14
N LYS A 5 -1.07 10.61 -24.81
CA LYS A 5 -1.98 10.27 -23.69
C LYS A 5 -1.19 10.08 -22.40
N TYR A 6 -1.63 10.73 -21.32
CA TYR A 6 -0.96 10.76 -20.01
C TYR A 6 -1.74 10.05 -18.89
N VAL A 7 -3.01 9.71 -19.12
CA VAL A 7 -3.85 9.00 -18.15
C VAL A 7 -4.45 7.76 -18.79
N TYR A 8 -4.23 6.60 -18.18
CA TYR A 8 -4.74 5.31 -18.64
C TYR A 8 -5.68 4.74 -17.60
N TYR A 9 -6.93 4.48 -17.98
CA TYR A 9 -7.83 3.68 -17.17
C TYR A 9 -7.28 2.26 -17.05
N PHE A 10 -7.54 1.54 -15.95
CA PHE A 10 -6.95 0.19 -15.77
C PHE A 10 -7.29 -0.78 -16.91
N THR A 11 -8.42 -0.61 -17.58
CA THR A 11 -8.79 -1.42 -18.76
C THR A 11 -7.96 -1.14 -20.02
N GLU A 12 -7.17 -0.06 -20.02
CA GLU A 12 -6.44 0.44 -21.20
C GLU A 12 -4.93 0.13 -21.17
N GLY A 13 -4.45 -0.48 -20.09
CA GLY A 13 -3.05 -0.88 -19.93
C GLY A 13 -2.84 -2.38 -19.88
N ASP A 14 -1.59 -2.80 -19.66
CA ASP A 14 -1.21 -4.17 -19.32
C ASP A 14 0.19 -4.23 -18.70
N LYS A 15 0.63 -5.43 -18.32
CA LYS A 15 1.94 -5.64 -17.68
C LYS A 15 3.14 -5.21 -18.53
N SER A 16 3.01 -5.09 -19.85
CA SER A 16 4.12 -4.69 -20.73
C SER A 16 4.40 -3.18 -20.68
N MET A 17 3.42 -2.39 -20.26
CA MET A 17 3.52 -0.93 -20.15
C MET A 17 4.20 -0.47 -18.86
N ARG A 18 5.06 -1.31 -18.28
CA ARG A 18 5.70 -1.09 -16.97
C ARG A 18 6.51 0.21 -16.89
N ASP A 19 7.13 0.62 -17.99
CA ASP A 19 7.94 1.85 -18.02
C ASP A 19 7.07 3.11 -18.01
N ILE A 20 5.84 3.02 -18.53
CA ILE A 20 4.88 4.12 -18.64
C ILE A 20 3.96 4.19 -17.43
N LEU A 21 3.43 3.05 -16.97
CA LEU A 21 2.44 2.95 -15.89
C LEU A 21 3.06 2.62 -14.53
N GLY A 22 4.38 2.39 -14.50
CA GLY A 22 5.06 1.81 -13.35
C GLY A 22 4.66 0.35 -13.11
N GLY A 23 5.35 -0.31 -12.17
CA GLY A 23 5.06 -1.70 -11.84
C GLY A 23 3.67 -1.90 -11.23
N LYS A 24 3.20 -0.94 -10.43
CA LYS A 24 1.88 -1.01 -9.79
C LYS A 24 0.74 -0.82 -10.80
N GLY A 25 0.78 0.25 -11.59
CA GLY A 25 -0.25 0.53 -12.59
C GLY A 25 -0.34 -0.56 -13.66
N ALA A 26 0.80 -1.06 -14.14
CA ALA A 26 0.85 -2.15 -15.10
C ALA A 26 0.22 -3.45 -14.53
N ASN A 27 0.46 -3.78 -13.26
CA ASN A 27 -0.16 -4.94 -12.62
C ASN A 27 -1.65 -4.74 -12.32
N LEU A 28 -2.08 -3.53 -11.94
CA LEU A 28 -3.50 -3.22 -11.78
C LEU A 28 -4.26 -3.40 -13.09
N ALA A 29 -3.68 -2.93 -14.19
CA ALA A 29 -4.24 -3.08 -15.52
C ALA A 29 -4.28 -4.55 -15.96
N GLU A 30 -3.19 -5.30 -15.75
CA GLU A 30 -3.13 -6.73 -16.05
C GLU A 30 -4.19 -7.52 -15.28
N MET A 31 -4.30 -7.32 -13.96
CA MET A 31 -5.29 -7.99 -13.13
C MET A 31 -6.72 -7.67 -13.58
N THR A 32 -6.99 -6.40 -13.93
CA THR A 32 -8.29 -5.97 -14.46
C THR A 32 -8.63 -6.72 -15.75
N ARG A 33 -7.67 -6.88 -16.67
CA ARG A 33 -7.85 -7.64 -17.92
C ARG A 33 -8.02 -9.14 -17.69
N MET A 34 -7.43 -9.67 -16.63
CA MET A 34 -7.63 -11.07 -16.21
C MET A 34 -9.01 -11.33 -15.57
N GLY A 35 -9.82 -10.29 -15.34
CA GLY A 35 -11.11 -10.41 -14.66
C GLY A 35 -11.00 -10.60 -13.15
N ILE A 36 -9.83 -10.30 -12.56
CA ILE A 36 -9.65 -10.28 -11.10
C ILE A 36 -10.42 -9.07 -10.54
N PRO A 37 -11.10 -9.19 -9.38
CA PRO A 37 -11.87 -8.11 -8.79
C PRO A 37 -10.96 -6.99 -8.26
N VAL A 38 -10.50 -6.12 -9.15
CA VAL A 38 -9.71 -4.93 -8.82
C VAL A 38 -10.67 -3.75 -8.70
N PRO A 39 -10.60 -2.93 -7.63
CA PRO A 39 -11.35 -1.68 -7.58
C PRO A 39 -10.98 -0.79 -8.77
N PRO A 40 -11.97 -0.19 -9.47
CA PRO A 40 -11.72 0.58 -10.68
C PRO A 40 -10.85 1.80 -10.39
N GLY A 41 -10.19 2.30 -11.44
CA GLY A 41 -9.23 3.39 -11.32
C GLY A 41 -8.44 3.63 -12.58
N PHE A 42 -7.49 4.55 -12.48
CA PHE A 42 -6.63 4.97 -13.58
C PHE A 42 -5.22 5.31 -13.10
N THR A 43 -4.27 5.29 -14.01
CA THR A 43 -2.86 5.56 -13.78
C THR A 43 -2.43 6.77 -14.61
N ILE A 44 -1.83 7.76 -13.95
CA ILE A 44 -1.11 8.87 -14.57
C ILE A 44 0.33 8.43 -14.83
N THR A 45 0.83 8.63 -16.04
CA THR A 45 2.09 8.05 -16.51
C THR A 45 3.34 8.63 -15.83
N THR A 46 4.43 7.85 -15.87
CA THR A 46 5.79 8.30 -15.49
C THR A 46 6.27 9.49 -16.33
N GLU A 47 5.78 9.61 -17.57
CA GLU A 47 6.11 10.71 -18.47
C GLU A 47 5.49 12.04 -18.01
N ALA A 48 4.26 12.00 -17.48
CA ALA A 48 3.64 13.18 -16.86
C ALA A 48 4.46 13.64 -15.63
N CYS A 49 4.96 12.69 -14.83
CA CYS A 49 5.86 12.98 -13.72
C CYS A 49 7.16 13.63 -14.18
N ALA A 50 7.77 13.14 -15.26
CA ALA A 50 8.99 13.70 -15.82
C ALA A 50 8.80 15.16 -16.26
N GLU A 51 7.71 15.46 -16.97
CA GLU A 51 7.39 16.83 -17.39
C GLU A 51 7.08 17.75 -16.21
N PHE A 52 6.37 17.25 -15.20
CA PHE A 52 6.11 17.99 -13.97
C PHE A 52 7.41 18.34 -13.24
N ASN A 53 8.30 17.38 -13.06
CA ASN A 53 9.58 17.61 -12.38
C ASN A 53 10.49 18.57 -13.17
N ARG A 54 10.37 18.61 -14.50
CA ARG A 54 11.12 19.54 -15.35
C ARG A 54 10.59 20.98 -15.30
N THR A 55 9.29 21.17 -15.17
CA THR A 55 8.62 22.48 -15.38
C THR A 55 7.95 23.05 -14.12
N GLY A 56 7.75 22.23 -13.09
CA GLY A 56 6.94 22.54 -11.92
C GLY A 56 5.43 22.63 -12.22
N LYS A 57 4.98 22.23 -13.41
CA LYS A 57 3.59 22.38 -13.87
C LYS A 57 3.09 21.10 -14.54
N TRP A 58 1.78 20.87 -14.48
CA TRP A 58 1.17 19.79 -15.25
C TRP A 58 1.35 20.02 -16.74
N VAL A 59 1.63 18.95 -17.47
CA VAL A 59 1.64 18.98 -18.94
C VAL A 59 0.25 19.36 -19.45
N LYS A 60 0.20 20.11 -20.56
CA LYS A 60 -1.06 20.55 -21.18
C LYS A 60 -1.94 19.32 -21.50
N GLY A 61 -3.21 19.36 -21.11
CA GLY A 61 -4.15 18.24 -21.33
C GLY A 61 -4.26 17.28 -20.13
N LEU A 62 -3.28 17.27 -19.22
CA LEU A 62 -3.30 16.32 -18.09
C LEU A 62 -4.49 16.54 -17.15
N LYS A 63 -4.85 17.80 -16.91
CA LYS A 63 -5.99 18.13 -16.03
C LYS A 63 -7.28 17.56 -16.62
N GLU A 64 -7.50 17.80 -17.91
CA GLU A 64 -8.67 17.36 -18.64
C GLU A 64 -8.73 15.82 -18.69
N GLU A 65 -7.60 15.14 -18.96
CA GLU A 65 -7.55 13.67 -18.95
C GLU A 65 -7.84 13.07 -17.56
N VAL A 66 -7.37 13.71 -16.47
CA VAL A 66 -7.69 13.28 -15.10
C VAL A 66 -9.19 13.44 -14.82
N GLU A 67 -9.78 14.57 -15.18
CA GLU A 67 -11.21 14.85 -15.01
C GLU A 67 -12.07 13.85 -15.81
N GLU A 68 -11.73 13.57 -17.07
CA GLU A 68 -12.43 12.59 -17.91
C GLU A 68 -12.43 11.18 -17.29
N ASN A 69 -11.28 10.74 -16.76
CA ASN A 69 -11.15 9.43 -16.13
C ASN A 69 -11.82 9.39 -14.75
N LEU A 70 -11.90 10.51 -14.04
CA LEU A 70 -12.67 10.63 -12.81
C LEU A 70 -14.16 10.47 -13.09
N VAL A 71 -14.71 11.13 -14.13
CA VAL A 71 -16.12 10.94 -14.55
C VAL A 71 -16.40 9.48 -14.92
N ARG A 72 -15.44 8.79 -15.55
CA ARG A 72 -15.57 7.36 -15.82
C ARG A 72 -15.60 6.53 -14.53
N LEU A 73 -14.73 6.84 -13.57
CA LEU A 73 -14.70 6.20 -12.26
C LEU A 73 -15.99 6.40 -11.47
N GLU A 74 -16.58 7.60 -11.54
CA GLU A 74 -17.88 7.90 -10.93
C GLU A 74 -19.00 7.02 -11.48
N LYS A 75 -19.01 6.79 -12.80
CA LYS A 75 -19.98 5.89 -13.47
C LYS A 75 -19.79 4.45 -13.01
N ASP A 76 -18.56 3.96 -13.00
CA ASP A 76 -18.25 2.56 -12.63
C ASP A 76 -18.58 2.27 -11.15
N MET A 77 -18.44 3.28 -10.28
CA MET A 77 -18.76 3.17 -8.85
C MET A 77 -20.18 3.58 -8.48
N ASN A 78 -20.96 4.12 -9.42
CA ASN A 78 -22.25 4.75 -9.16
C ASN A 78 -22.20 5.69 -7.94
N ALA A 79 -21.16 6.54 -7.88
CA ALA A 79 -20.87 7.48 -6.81
C ALA A 79 -20.18 8.70 -7.41
N LYS A 80 -20.26 9.87 -6.75
CA LYS A 80 -19.74 11.11 -7.32
C LYS A 80 -18.68 11.75 -6.42
N PHE A 81 -17.60 12.22 -7.01
CA PHE A 81 -16.46 12.78 -6.28
C PHE A 81 -16.85 14.12 -5.65
N GLY A 82 -16.77 14.18 -4.32
CA GLY A 82 -17.26 15.33 -3.53
C GLY A 82 -18.76 15.43 -3.37
N ASP A 83 -19.51 14.38 -3.67
CA ASP A 83 -20.95 14.35 -3.44
C ASP A 83 -21.30 14.26 -1.95
N PRO A 84 -22.28 15.05 -1.46
CA PRO A 84 -22.62 15.11 -0.05
C PRO A 84 -23.53 13.96 0.43
N GLU A 85 -23.99 13.07 -0.45
CA GLU A 85 -24.87 11.95 -0.10
C GLU A 85 -24.21 10.60 -0.42
N ASN A 86 -23.54 10.51 -1.56
CA ASN A 86 -22.88 9.30 -2.04
C ASN A 86 -21.47 9.60 -2.55
N PRO A 87 -20.54 9.97 -1.65
CA PRO A 87 -19.19 10.37 -2.03
C PRO A 87 -18.40 9.21 -2.63
N LEU A 88 -17.80 9.46 -3.78
CA LEU A 88 -16.68 8.66 -4.27
C LEU A 88 -15.42 9.06 -3.50
N LEU A 89 -14.79 8.07 -2.86
CA LEU A 89 -13.50 8.23 -2.20
C LEU A 89 -12.44 7.46 -2.99
N VAL A 90 -11.23 8.01 -3.07
CA VAL A 90 -10.12 7.40 -3.81
C VAL A 90 -8.86 7.26 -2.96
N SER A 91 -8.00 6.33 -3.35
CA SER A 91 -6.60 6.28 -2.92
C SER A 91 -5.71 6.83 -4.02
N VAL A 92 -4.64 7.50 -3.62
CA VAL A 92 -3.58 7.99 -4.51
C VAL A 92 -2.30 7.27 -4.14
N ARG A 93 -1.84 6.39 -5.02
CA ARG A 93 -0.71 5.47 -4.76
C ARG A 93 0.37 5.65 -5.81
N SER A 94 1.56 5.96 -5.36
CA SER A 94 2.76 6.00 -6.19
C SER A 94 3.15 4.61 -6.75
N GLY A 95 3.83 4.60 -7.89
CA GLY A 95 4.30 3.38 -8.54
C GLY A 95 5.33 3.65 -9.62
N ALA A 96 6.61 3.43 -9.33
CA ALA A 96 7.68 3.51 -10.32
C ALA A 96 7.82 2.18 -11.09
N ALA A 97 8.55 2.20 -12.21
CA ALA A 97 8.82 0.99 -12.99
C ALA A 97 9.55 -0.07 -12.15
N VAL A 98 10.50 0.36 -11.31
CA VAL A 98 11.17 -0.51 -10.33
C VAL A 98 10.52 -0.34 -8.96
N SER A 99 10.31 -1.46 -8.25
CA SER A 99 9.70 -1.43 -6.93
C SER A 99 10.63 -0.77 -5.91
N MET A 100 10.14 0.26 -5.22
CA MET A 100 10.85 1.00 -4.17
C MET A 100 10.01 1.01 -2.88
N PRO A 101 9.93 -0.11 -2.13
CA PRO A 101 9.06 -0.21 -0.94
C PRO A 101 9.45 0.79 0.15
N GLY A 102 8.45 1.44 0.75
CA GLY A 102 8.63 2.42 1.83
C GLY A 102 9.23 3.76 1.40
N MET A 103 9.50 3.95 0.10
CA MET A 103 10.17 5.17 -0.40
C MET A 103 9.20 6.23 -0.90
N MET A 104 7.97 5.85 -1.20
CA MET A 104 6.99 6.74 -1.81
C MET A 104 5.67 6.70 -1.07
N ASP A 105 5.02 7.85 -1.02
CA ASP A 105 3.85 8.08 -0.20
C ASP A 105 2.58 7.49 -0.84
N THR A 106 1.58 7.29 0.01
CA THR A 106 0.23 6.86 -0.36
C THR A 106 -0.74 7.69 0.47
N VAL A 107 -1.82 8.15 -0.15
CA VAL A 107 -2.92 8.83 0.53
C VAL A 107 -4.17 7.99 0.35
N LEU A 108 -4.85 7.66 1.44
CA LEU A 108 -6.10 6.91 1.44
C LEU A 108 -7.27 7.84 1.80
N ASN A 109 -8.49 7.42 1.47
CA ASN A 109 -9.73 8.12 1.81
C ASN A 109 -9.82 9.57 1.24
N LEU A 110 -9.11 9.85 0.14
CA LEU A 110 -9.14 11.17 -0.50
C LEU A 110 -10.54 11.45 -1.04
N GLY A 111 -11.02 12.67 -0.76
CA GLY A 111 -12.39 13.11 -1.02
C GLY A 111 -13.21 13.30 0.26
N LEU A 112 -12.66 12.89 1.42
CA LEU A 112 -13.27 13.19 2.71
C LEU A 112 -13.15 14.67 3.07
N ASN A 113 -14.24 15.24 3.53
CA ASN A 113 -14.37 16.60 4.01
C ASN A 113 -15.51 16.64 5.05
N ASP A 114 -15.81 17.82 5.58
CA ASP A 114 -16.81 17.99 6.65
C ASP A 114 -18.23 17.56 6.25
N ILE A 115 -18.52 17.51 4.96
CA ILE A 115 -19.82 17.11 4.43
C ILE A 115 -19.81 15.61 4.07
N SER A 116 -18.78 15.14 3.37
CA SER A 116 -18.70 13.76 2.90
C SER A 116 -18.42 12.75 4.02
N VAL A 117 -17.82 13.16 5.15
CA VAL A 117 -17.70 12.31 6.33
C VAL A 117 -19.07 11.96 6.92
N GLU A 118 -19.99 12.91 6.97
CA GLU A 118 -21.36 12.68 7.43
C GLU A 118 -22.14 11.75 6.49
N ALA A 119 -21.92 11.91 5.18
CA ALA A 119 -22.48 11.02 4.17
C ALA A 119 -21.96 9.58 4.34
N LEU A 120 -20.65 9.43 4.57
CA LEU A 120 -20.01 8.15 4.81
C LEU A 120 -20.54 7.49 6.10
N ALA A 121 -20.73 8.27 7.17
CA ALA A 121 -21.30 7.80 8.43
C ALA A 121 -22.72 7.23 8.23
N LYS A 122 -23.58 7.96 7.52
CA LYS A 122 -24.94 7.52 7.19
C LYS A 122 -24.96 6.27 6.33
N LYS A 123 -24.17 6.25 5.24
CA LYS A 123 -24.14 5.15 4.28
C LYS A 123 -23.61 3.85 4.88
N SER A 124 -22.59 3.95 5.73
CA SER A 124 -22.00 2.79 6.40
C SER A 124 -22.78 2.32 7.63
N GLY A 125 -23.71 3.14 8.15
CA GLY A 125 -24.35 2.87 9.45
C GLY A 125 -23.35 2.84 10.61
N ASN A 126 -22.13 3.36 10.42
CA ASN A 126 -21.03 3.28 11.37
C ASN A 126 -20.31 4.63 11.45
N GLU A 127 -20.83 5.49 12.32
CA GLU A 127 -20.33 6.85 12.51
C GLU A 127 -18.86 6.85 12.95
N ARG A 128 -18.49 5.98 13.90
CA ARG A 128 -17.11 5.83 14.35
C ARG A 128 -16.15 5.54 13.19
N PHE A 129 -16.53 4.64 12.28
CA PHE A 129 -15.72 4.32 11.09
C PHE A 129 -15.49 5.55 10.21
N ALA A 130 -16.53 6.32 9.91
CA ALA A 130 -16.40 7.49 9.04
C ALA A 130 -15.44 8.53 9.63
N TRP A 131 -15.58 8.83 10.93
CA TRP A 131 -14.71 9.78 11.62
C TRP A 131 -13.27 9.25 11.81
N ASP A 132 -13.09 7.94 12.00
CA ASP A 132 -11.76 7.32 12.02
C ASP A 132 -11.08 7.42 10.64
N SER A 133 -11.83 7.16 9.57
CA SER A 133 -11.33 7.34 8.20
C SER A 133 -10.99 8.80 7.91
N TYR A 134 -11.76 9.76 8.43
CA TYR A 134 -11.50 11.18 8.22
C TYR A 134 -10.27 11.68 9.00
N ARG A 135 -10.11 11.32 10.28
CA ARG A 135 -8.89 11.69 11.02
C ARG A 135 -7.63 11.08 10.38
N ARG A 136 -7.70 9.82 9.92
CA ARG A 136 -6.60 9.18 9.18
C ARG A 136 -6.29 9.91 7.89
N PHE A 137 -7.32 10.29 7.12
CA PHE A 137 -7.12 11.07 5.91
C PHE A 137 -6.39 12.38 6.19
N ILE A 138 -6.84 13.15 7.19
CA ILE A 138 -6.24 14.44 7.54
C ILE A 138 -4.79 14.26 7.98
N GLN A 139 -4.48 13.24 8.78
CA GLN A 139 -3.11 12.93 9.20
C GLN A 139 -2.21 12.56 8.01
N MET A 140 -2.68 11.64 7.15
CA MET A 140 -1.93 11.21 5.97
C MET A 140 -1.71 12.36 4.99
N PHE A 141 -2.77 13.08 4.63
CA PHE A 141 -2.71 14.22 3.70
C PHE A 141 -1.90 15.38 4.29
N GLY A 142 -2.10 15.69 5.57
CA GLY A 142 -1.33 16.70 6.28
C GLY A 142 0.17 16.39 6.26
N ASN A 143 0.54 15.12 6.43
CA ASN A 143 1.94 14.71 6.39
C ASN A 143 2.54 14.68 4.98
N VAL A 144 1.86 14.01 4.05
CA VAL A 144 2.37 13.73 2.70
C VAL A 144 2.28 14.96 1.81
N ASP A 145 1.13 15.63 1.81
CA ASP A 145 0.79 16.68 0.84
C ASP A 145 1.11 18.08 1.37
N MET A 146 1.01 18.26 2.70
CA MET A 146 1.19 19.55 3.35
C MET A 146 2.47 19.65 4.20
N GLY A 147 3.25 18.56 4.30
CA GLY A 147 4.57 18.55 4.94
C GLY A 147 4.56 18.66 6.47
N VAL A 148 3.43 18.38 7.12
CA VAL A 148 3.31 18.41 8.59
C VAL A 148 3.90 17.12 9.18
N GLU A 149 4.86 17.23 10.09
CA GLU A 149 5.45 16.04 10.69
C GLU A 149 4.42 15.17 11.44
N HIS A 150 4.47 13.86 11.22
CA HIS A 150 3.54 12.88 11.79
C HIS A 150 3.40 12.96 13.31
N ARG A 151 4.50 13.28 14.03
CA ARG A 151 4.53 13.39 15.50
C ARG A 151 3.47 14.35 16.06
N PHE A 152 3.12 15.42 15.34
CA PHE A 152 2.14 16.39 15.83
C PHE A 152 0.72 15.85 15.82
N PHE A 153 0.40 14.95 14.90
CA PHE A 153 -0.88 14.24 14.89
C PHE A 153 -0.93 13.19 16.00
N GLU A 154 0.16 12.45 16.21
CA GLU A 154 0.25 11.45 17.28
C GLU A 154 0.15 12.08 18.69
N GLU A 155 0.74 13.25 18.91
CA GLU A 155 0.58 14.00 20.16
C GLU A 155 -0.89 14.31 20.47
N VAL A 156 -1.67 14.70 19.46
CA VAL A 156 -3.11 14.98 19.61
C VAL A 156 -3.88 13.70 19.92
N LEU A 157 -3.63 12.61 19.18
CA LEU A 157 -4.31 11.33 19.40
C LEU A 157 -3.99 10.73 20.76
N GLN A 158 -2.73 10.81 21.18
CA GLN A 158 -2.28 10.35 22.50
C GLN A 158 -2.97 11.14 23.62
N LYS A 159 -3.08 12.46 23.50
CA LYS A 159 -3.80 13.29 24.46
C LYS A 159 -5.29 12.95 24.53
N ALA A 160 -5.93 12.63 23.40
CA ALA A 160 -7.32 12.19 23.37
C ALA A 160 -7.50 10.87 24.13
N LYS A 161 -6.61 9.89 23.92
CA LYS A 161 -6.61 8.62 24.67
C LYS A 161 -6.42 8.81 26.17
N GLU A 162 -5.46 9.63 26.56
CA GLU A 162 -5.19 9.95 27.98
C GLU A 162 -6.39 10.63 28.64
N THR A 163 -7.04 11.56 27.94
CA THR A 163 -8.23 12.26 28.43
C THR A 163 -9.41 11.30 28.63
N LYS A 164 -9.57 10.32 27.73
CA LYS A 164 -10.63 9.30 27.82
C LYS A 164 -10.28 8.16 28.80
N GLY A 165 -9.00 7.96 29.12
CA GLY A 165 -8.52 6.87 29.96
C GLY A 165 -8.42 5.52 29.23
N VAL A 166 -8.20 5.54 27.92
CA VAL A 166 -8.08 4.33 27.08
C VAL A 166 -6.65 4.09 26.62
N ARG A 167 -6.34 2.85 26.22
CA ARG A 167 -4.98 2.48 25.81
C ARG A 167 -4.82 2.47 24.29
N TYR A 168 -5.85 2.07 23.57
CA TYR A 168 -5.81 1.84 22.13
C TYR A 168 -6.76 2.77 21.37
N ASP A 169 -6.39 3.13 20.14
CA ASP A 169 -7.16 4.05 19.30
C ASP A 169 -8.56 3.50 18.96
N ASN A 170 -8.71 2.17 18.93
CA ASN A 170 -9.99 1.52 18.67
C ASN A 170 -11.01 1.68 19.81
N GLU A 171 -10.57 2.14 20.98
CA GLU A 171 -11.40 2.40 22.15
C GLU A 171 -11.97 3.84 22.16
N LEU A 172 -11.49 4.71 21.27
CA LEU A 172 -12.10 6.04 21.06
C LEU A 172 -13.42 5.90 20.31
N ASP A 173 -14.46 6.59 20.80
CA ASP A 173 -15.78 6.63 20.18
C ASP A 173 -15.86 7.74 19.10
N ALA A 174 -17.02 7.85 18.44
CA ALA A 174 -17.21 8.81 17.35
C ALA A 174 -17.06 10.28 17.82
N ASP A 175 -17.53 10.62 19.02
CA ASP A 175 -17.46 11.99 19.53
C ASP A 175 -16.02 12.38 19.92
N ASP A 176 -15.24 11.42 20.42
CA ASP A 176 -13.81 11.62 20.62
C ASP A 176 -13.08 11.86 19.28
N LEU A 177 -13.40 11.08 18.25
CA LEU A 177 -12.78 11.20 16.92
C LEU A 177 -13.15 12.52 16.21
N LYS A 178 -14.36 13.03 16.38
CA LYS A 178 -14.76 14.37 15.90
C LYS A 178 -13.85 15.46 16.48
N LYS A 179 -13.59 15.42 17.79
CA LYS A 179 -12.67 16.37 18.45
C LYS A 179 -11.24 16.24 17.93
N VAL A 180 -10.78 15.01 17.68
CA VAL A 180 -9.46 14.75 17.09
C VAL A 180 -9.37 15.35 15.68
N VAL A 181 -10.41 15.20 14.85
CA VAL A 181 -10.47 15.82 13.52
C VAL A 181 -10.31 17.33 13.58
N ASP A 182 -11.04 18.00 14.48
CA ASP A 182 -10.95 19.45 14.63
C ASP A 182 -9.54 19.90 15.05
N GLU A 183 -8.93 19.17 15.97
CA GLU A 183 -7.57 19.48 16.43
C GLU A 183 -6.52 19.18 15.33
N TYR A 184 -6.69 18.12 14.53
CA TYR A 184 -5.82 17.84 13.39
C TYR A 184 -5.84 18.97 12.35
N LYS A 185 -7.01 19.52 12.04
CA LYS A 185 -7.12 20.69 11.14
C LYS A 185 -6.42 21.91 11.74
N ARG A 186 -6.54 22.12 13.06
CA ARG A 186 -5.83 23.21 13.74
C ARG A 186 -4.32 23.02 13.65
N VAL A 187 -3.81 21.81 13.89
CA VAL A 187 -2.38 21.49 13.73
C VAL A 187 -1.89 21.82 12.32
N ILE A 188 -2.66 21.46 11.28
CA ILE A 188 -2.32 21.81 9.89
C ILE A 188 -2.24 23.32 9.71
N LYS A 189 -3.24 24.06 10.19
CA LYS A 189 -3.27 25.52 10.10
C LYS A 189 -2.10 26.18 10.81
N GLU A 190 -1.78 25.73 12.02
CA GLU A 190 -0.66 26.25 12.82
C GLU A 190 0.70 25.97 12.18
N ARG A 191 0.89 24.78 11.60
CA ARG A 191 2.18 24.37 11.03
C ARG A 191 2.43 24.88 9.62
N THR A 192 1.37 25.08 8.83
CA THR A 192 1.49 25.41 7.41
C THR A 192 0.99 26.82 7.06
N GLY A 193 0.24 27.46 7.96
CA GLY A 193 -0.48 28.71 7.69
C GLY A 193 -1.68 28.55 6.75
N LYS A 194 -2.03 27.33 6.35
CA LYS A 194 -3.11 27.02 5.41
C LYS A 194 -4.16 26.13 6.07
N GLU A 195 -5.41 26.33 5.70
CA GLU A 195 -6.50 25.44 6.10
C GLU A 195 -6.39 24.08 5.41
N PHE A 196 -6.94 23.05 6.04
CA PHE A 196 -7.14 21.76 5.38
C PHE A 196 -8.10 21.92 4.19
N PRO A 197 -7.73 21.48 2.97
CA PRO A 197 -8.57 21.67 1.79
C PRO A 197 -9.85 20.85 1.90
N GLN A 198 -11.00 21.54 1.82
CA GLN A 198 -12.33 20.91 1.85
C GLN A 198 -12.81 20.49 0.45
N ASP A 199 -12.26 21.08 -0.61
CA ASP A 199 -12.56 20.71 -2.01
C ASP A 199 -11.80 19.44 -2.42
N PRO A 200 -12.49 18.34 -2.73
CA PRO A 200 -11.87 17.09 -3.18
C PRO A 200 -11.03 17.23 -4.45
N THR A 201 -11.38 18.15 -5.34
CA THR A 201 -10.63 18.37 -6.59
C THR A 201 -9.26 18.96 -6.28
N GLU A 202 -9.21 19.90 -5.34
CA GLU A 202 -7.96 20.47 -4.85
C GLU A 202 -7.14 19.43 -4.06
N GLN A 203 -7.79 18.61 -3.22
CA GLN A 203 -7.12 17.49 -2.54
C GLN A 203 -6.43 16.57 -3.56
N LEU A 204 -7.15 16.15 -4.62
CA LEU A 204 -6.61 15.26 -5.65
C LEU A 204 -5.42 15.90 -6.38
N ARG A 205 -5.53 17.18 -6.74
CA ARG A 205 -4.46 17.94 -7.39
C ARG A 205 -3.21 18.00 -6.53
N LEU A 206 -3.36 18.27 -5.23
CA LEU A 206 -2.25 18.32 -4.28
C LEU A 206 -1.59 16.95 -4.12
N SER A 207 -2.36 15.86 -4.06
CA SER A 207 -1.81 14.50 -3.95
C SER A 207 -1.06 14.02 -5.18
N ILE A 208 -1.55 14.36 -6.38
CA ILE A 208 -0.81 14.08 -7.62
C ILE A 208 0.55 14.82 -7.60
N ASN A 209 0.55 16.10 -7.19
CA ASN A 209 1.78 16.89 -7.09
C ASN A 209 2.73 16.35 -6.03
N ALA A 210 2.22 15.96 -4.86
CA ALA A 210 3.00 15.39 -3.77
C ALA A 210 3.67 14.09 -4.22
N VAL A 211 2.94 13.21 -4.91
CA VAL A 211 3.52 11.97 -5.47
C VAL A 211 4.59 12.27 -6.51
N PHE A 212 4.35 13.20 -7.45
CA PHE A 212 5.38 13.58 -8.41
C PHE A 212 6.63 14.17 -7.74
N GLY A 213 6.46 15.05 -6.75
CA GLY A 213 7.54 15.63 -5.97
C GLY A 213 8.31 14.59 -5.13
N SER A 214 7.62 13.57 -4.62
CA SER A 214 8.23 12.48 -3.84
C SER A 214 9.29 11.71 -4.62
N TRP A 215 9.25 11.73 -5.96
CA TRP A 215 10.28 11.12 -6.81
C TRP A 215 11.68 11.66 -6.53
N ASN A 216 11.79 12.93 -6.16
CA ASN A 216 13.05 13.64 -5.94
C ASN A 216 13.35 13.90 -4.46
N ASN A 217 12.61 13.27 -3.53
CA ASN A 217 12.95 13.37 -2.12
C ASN A 217 14.29 12.66 -1.81
N GLU A 218 14.93 13.03 -0.70
CA GLU A 218 16.25 12.55 -0.33
C GLU A 218 16.31 11.02 -0.18
N ARG A 219 15.28 10.43 0.45
CA ARG A 219 15.17 8.98 0.62
C ARG A 219 15.10 8.23 -0.71
N ALA A 220 14.32 8.70 -1.68
CA ALA A 220 14.17 8.06 -2.98
C ALA A 220 15.43 8.20 -3.84
N VAL A 221 16.07 9.38 -3.81
CA VAL A 221 17.36 9.61 -4.47
C VAL A 221 18.43 8.68 -3.91
N THR A 222 18.55 8.60 -2.59
CA THR A 222 19.51 7.72 -1.91
C THR A 222 19.24 6.25 -2.21
N TYR A 223 17.97 5.80 -2.16
CA TYR A 223 17.60 4.44 -2.51
C TYR A 223 18.01 4.09 -3.95
N ARG A 224 17.73 4.97 -4.93
CA ARG A 224 18.12 4.74 -6.33
C ARG A 224 19.64 4.64 -6.49
N LYS A 225 20.41 5.47 -5.79
CA LYS A 225 21.89 5.40 -5.79
C LYS A 225 22.40 4.08 -5.21
N LEU A 226 21.91 3.67 -4.03
CA LEU A 226 22.32 2.44 -3.36
C LEU A 226 22.03 1.19 -4.20
N HIS A 227 20.89 1.18 -4.90
CA HIS A 227 20.48 0.06 -5.75
C HIS A 227 20.86 0.21 -7.24
N ARG A 228 21.66 1.24 -7.60
CA ARG A 228 22.10 1.51 -8.98
C ARG A 228 20.94 1.56 -9.98
N ILE A 229 19.83 2.19 -9.58
CA ILE A 229 18.63 2.36 -10.41
C ILE A 229 18.79 3.63 -11.23
N GLU A 230 19.04 3.47 -12.52
CA GLU A 230 19.26 4.56 -13.49
C GLU A 230 18.26 4.49 -14.64
N GLY A 231 18.13 5.59 -15.40
CA GLY A 231 17.31 5.64 -16.63
C GLY A 231 15.78 5.72 -16.43
N LEU A 232 15.29 5.75 -15.18
CA LEU A 232 13.85 5.90 -14.91
C LEU A 232 13.38 7.34 -15.10
N LEU A 233 12.26 7.51 -15.81
CA LEU A 233 11.66 8.81 -16.10
C LEU A 233 11.04 9.48 -14.85
N GLY A 234 10.45 8.69 -13.96
CA GLY A 234 9.64 9.19 -12.86
C GLY A 234 8.86 8.09 -12.16
N THR A 235 7.90 8.50 -11.34
CA THR A 235 6.86 7.62 -10.77
C THR A 235 5.53 7.83 -11.48
N ALA A 236 4.76 6.76 -11.67
CA ALA A 236 3.35 6.88 -11.99
C ALA A 236 2.52 7.18 -10.74
N VAL A 237 1.30 7.68 -10.95
CA VAL A 237 0.30 7.93 -9.90
C VAL A 237 -0.92 7.08 -10.18
N ASN A 238 -1.31 6.21 -9.26
CA ASN A 238 -2.49 5.37 -9.41
C ASN A 238 -3.62 5.96 -8.56
N ILE A 239 -4.71 6.36 -9.21
CA ILE A 239 -5.93 6.83 -8.57
C ILE A 239 -6.91 5.66 -8.63
N GLN A 240 -7.31 5.15 -7.47
CA GLN A 240 -8.14 3.94 -7.37
C GLN A 240 -9.29 4.16 -6.40
N ALA A 241 -10.50 3.72 -6.75
CA ALA A 241 -11.65 3.78 -5.85
C ALA A 241 -11.35 3.08 -4.51
N MET A 242 -11.76 3.71 -3.41
CA MET A 242 -11.60 3.13 -2.09
C MET A 242 -12.51 1.91 -1.91
N VAL A 243 -11.94 0.91 -1.26
CA VAL A 243 -12.68 -0.19 -0.65
C VAL A 243 -12.23 -0.31 0.81
N PHE A 244 -13.17 -0.64 1.70
CA PHE A 244 -12.99 -0.50 3.13
C PHE A 244 -13.00 -1.86 3.84
N GLY A 245 -11.84 -2.24 4.39
CA GLY A 245 -11.70 -3.40 5.27
C GLY A 245 -12.20 -3.17 6.70
N ASN A 246 -12.65 -1.95 7.01
CA ASN A 246 -13.03 -1.46 8.34
C ASN A 246 -14.51 -1.05 8.47
N MET A 247 -15.40 -1.66 7.69
CA MET A 247 -16.85 -1.48 7.79
C MET A 247 -17.54 -2.46 8.76
N GLY A 248 -16.80 -3.07 9.69
CA GLY A 248 -17.33 -4.06 10.63
C GLY A 248 -16.79 -5.48 10.42
N ASP A 249 -17.46 -6.45 11.03
CA ASP A 249 -16.94 -7.83 11.19
C ASP A 249 -16.96 -8.66 9.90
N THR A 250 -17.72 -8.23 8.89
CA THR A 250 -17.75 -8.81 7.54
C THR A 250 -16.73 -8.18 6.60
N SER A 251 -15.82 -7.37 7.13
CA SER A 251 -14.78 -6.68 6.37
C SER A 251 -13.39 -6.97 6.94
N ALA A 252 -12.39 -7.00 6.06
CA ALA A 252 -11.01 -7.28 6.43
C ALA A 252 -10.02 -6.67 5.43
N SER A 253 -8.78 -6.47 5.84
CA SER A 253 -7.65 -6.16 4.95
C SER A 253 -6.48 -7.07 5.28
N GLY A 254 -5.70 -7.44 4.26
CA GLY A 254 -4.57 -8.35 4.46
C GLY A 254 -3.56 -8.33 3.33
N VAL A 255 -2.44 -9.00 3.62
CA VAL A 255 -1.32 -9.20 2.69
C VAL A 255 -0.99 -10.69 2.67
N CYS A 256 -0.82 -11.25 1.48
CA CYS A 256 -0.52 -12.67 1.32
C CYS A 256 0.48 -12.94 0.21
N PHE A 257 1.14 -14.08 0.32
CA PHE A 257 2.12 -14.59 -0.62
C PHE A 257 1.65 -15.93 -1.16
N THR A 258 1.82 -16.16 -2.45
CA THR A 258 1.38 -17.42 -3.06
C THR A 258 2.22 -18.62 -2.61
N ARG A 259 3.40 -18.39 -2.04
CA ARG A 259 4.26 -19.38 -1.36
C ARG A 259 4.91 -18.71 -0.16
N ASN A 260 5.38 -19.49 0.81
CA ASN A 260 6.06 -18.95 1.98
C ASN A 260 7.35 -18.20 1.59
N PRO A 261 7.45 -16.88 1.83
CA PRO A 261 8.59 -16.08 1.37
C PRO A 261 9.88 -16.34 2.17
N ALA A 262 9.78 -17.00 3.34
CA ALA A 262 10.91 -17.34 4.19
C ALA A 262 11.48 -18.73 3.86
N THR A 263 10.62 -19.74 3.71
CA THR A 263 11.04 -21.14 3.52
C THR A 263 10.97 -21.63 2.08
N GLY A 264 10.18 -20.95 1.23
CA GLY A 264 9.88 -21.36 -0.14
C GLY A 264 8.81 -22.44 -0.26
N GLU A 265 8.19 -22.86 0.85
CA GLU A 265 7.13 -23.87 0.83
C GLU A 265 5.92 -23.41 0.03
N ASN A 266 5.32 -24.34 -0.72
CA ASN A 266 4.07 -24.10 -1.43
C ASN A 266 2.87 -24.11 -0.46
N GLU A 267 2.89 -23.16 0.46
CA GLU A 267 1.89 -22.88 1.47
C GLU A 267 1.25 -21.52 1.18
N PHE A 268 -0.07 -21.40 1.35
CA PHE A 268 -0.71 -20.09 1.24
C PHE A 268 -0.41 -19.25 2.49
N TYR A 269 0.62 -18.43 2.40
CA TYR A 269 1.16 -17.69 3.52
C TYR A 269 0.61 -16.26 3.54
N GLY A 270 0.28 -15.72 4.70
CA GLY A 270 -0.14 -14.34 4.81
C GLY A 270 -0.82 -14.01 6.13
N GLU A 271 -1.09 -12.73 6.28
CA GLU A 271 -1.66 -12.15 7.48
C GLU A 271 -2.77 -11.16 7.13
N PHE A 272 -3.74 -11.03 8.03
CA PHE A 272 -4.87 -10.13 7.84
C PHE A 272 -5.43 -9.63 9.17
N LEU A 273 -6.25 -8.58 9.10
CA LEU A 273 -7.01 -8.05 10.23
C LEU A 273 -8.47 -7.87 9.83
N PHE A 274 -9.38 -8.29 10.72
CA PHE A 274 -10.79 -7.91 10.64
C PHE A 274 -10.99 -6.46 11.04
N ASN A 275 -11.95 -5.83 10.39
CA ASN A 275 -12.38 -4.47 10.69
C ASN A 275 -11.18 -3.51 10.80
N ALA A 276 -10.38 -3.46 9.73
CA ALA A 276 -9.09 -2.76 9.67
C ALA A 276 -8.80 -2.24 8.27
N GLN A 277 -7.96 -1.20 8.17
CA GLN A 277 -7.39 -0.79 6.88
C GLN A 277 -6.02 -1.46 6.67
N GLY A 278 -5.52 -1.47 5.43
CA GLY A 278 -4.21 -2.05 5.12
C GLY A 278 -3.06 -1.44 5.93
N GLU A 279 -3.16 -0.17 6.34
CA GLU A 279 -2.20 0.49 7.22
C GLU A 279 -2.06 -0.23 8.56
N ASP A 280 -3.17 -0.68 9.17
CA ASP A 280 -3.14 -1.34 10.48
C ASP A 280 -2.41 -2.69 10.43
N VAL A 281 -2.44 -3.35 9.27
CA VAL A 281 -1.71 -4.61 9.03
C VAL A 281 -0.20 -4.36 9.01
N VAL A 282 0.23 -3.21 8.49
CA VAL A 282 1.66 -2.85 8.35
C VAL A 282 2.21 -2.18 9.61
N ALA A 283 1.40 -1.38 10.31
CA ALA A 283 1.82 -0.59 11.47
C ALA A 283 2.15 -1.45 12.71
N GLY A 284 1.65 -2.69 12.77
CA GLY A 284 1.94 -3.62 13.87
C GLY A 284 1.31 -3.22 15.22
N ILE A 285 0.39 -2.25 15.23
CA ILE A 285 -0.35 -1.81 16.43
C ILE A 285 -1.28 -2.94 16.91
N ARG A 286 -1.89 -3.67 15.97
CA ARG A 286 -2.69 -4.86 16.21
C ARG A 286 -1.92 -6.08 15.72
N THR A 287 -1.99 -7.18 16.47
CA THR A 287 -1.41 -8.46 16.03
C THR A 287 -2.22 -9.02 14.86
N PRO A 288 -1.63 -9.15 13.66
CA PRO A 288 -2.31 -9.74 12.52
C PRO A 288 -2.62 -11.23 12.76
N LEU A 289 -3.69 -11.72 12.13
CA LEU A 289 -4.08 -13.13 12.17
C LEU A 289 -3.55 -13.86 10.94
N PRO A 290 -3.14 -15.14 11.06
CA PRO A 290 -2.74 -15.93 9.89
C PRO A 290 -3.94 -16.25 8.99
N LEU A 291 -3.72 -16.40 7.68
CA LEU A 291 -4.79 -16.72 6.71
C LEU A 291 -5.61 -17.99 7.03
N SER A 292 -5.08 -18.92 7.83
CA SER A 292 -5.82 -20.08 8.31
C SER A 292 -7.06 -19.68 9.12
N GLU A 293 -7.05 -18.53 9.79
CA GLU A 293 -8.21 -17.98 10.49
C GLU A 293 -9.24 -17.37 9.51
N LEU A 294 -8.79 -16.79 8.38
CA LEU A 294 -9.68 -16.32 7.33
C LEU A 294 -10.49 -17.48 6.75
N LYS A 295 -9.83 -18.63 6.54
CA LYS A 295 -10.49 -19.87 6.09
C LYS A 295 -11.62 -20.33 7.02
N LYS A 296 -11.50 -20.10 8.33
CA LYS A 296 -12.51 -20.48 9.32
C LYS A 296 -13.68 -19.50 9.35
N LYS A 297 -13.40 -18.20 9.32
CA LYS A 297 -14.39 -17.14 9.53
C LYS A 297 -15.05 -16.63 8.25
N MET A 298 -14.35 -16.66 7.12
CA MET A 298 -14.80 -16.18 5.81
C MET A 298 -14.41 -17.21 4.72
N PRO A 299 -14.96 -18.44 4.76
CA PRO A 299 -14.51 -19.55 3.93
C PRO A 299 -14.67 -19.29 2.43
N GLU A 300 -15.74 -18.61 2.02
CA GLU A 300 -15.99 -18.29 0.60
C GLU A 300 -14.96 -17.29 0.06
N GLN A 301 -14.67 -16.23 0.82
CA GLN A 301 -13.67 -15.23 0.45
C GLN A 301 -12.26 -15.82 0.45
N TYR A 302 -11.94 -16.71 1.41
CA TYR A 302 -10.68 -17.45 1.40
C TYR A 302 -10.54 -18.34 0.14
N LYS A 303 -11.61 -19.03 -0.25
CA LYS A 303 -11.63 -19.87 -1.44
C LYS A 303 -11.44 -19.05 -2.71
N GLU A 304 -12.14 -17.92 -2.83
CA GLU A 304 -11.99 -16.97 -3.94
C GLU A 304 -10.54 -16.43 -4.00
N LEU A 305 -10.00 -15.99 -2.88
CA LEU A 305 -8.64 -15.48 -2.77
C LEU A 305 -7.59 -16.56 -3.15
N ASN A 306 -7.79 -17.81 -2.73
CA ASN A 306 -6.91 -18.92 -3.10
C ASN A 306 -7.02 -19.28 -4.60
N ASN A 307 -8.18 -19.11 -5.23
CA ASN A 307 -8.29 -19.26 -6.69
C ASN A 307 -7.50 -18.16 -7.41
N ILE A 308 -7.61 -16.92 -6.94
CA ILE A 308 -6.85 -15.78 -7.46
C ILE A 308 -5.34 -16.00 -7.29
N ARG A 309 -4.90 -16.48 -6.13
CA ARG A 309 -3.50 -16.88 -5.86
C ARG A 309 -2.98 -17.81 -6.96
N LEU A 310 -3.72 -18.86 -7.30
CA LEU A 310 -3.32 -19.82 -8.32
C LEU A 310 -3.32 -19.21 -9.73
N MET A 311 -4.31 -18.39 -10.07
CA MET A 311 -4.37 -17.68 -11.35
C MET A 311 -3.18 -16.75 -11.54
N LEU A 312 -2.85 -15.97 -10.52
CA LEU A 312 -1.73 -15.02 -10.53
C LEU A 312 -0.39 -15.75 -10.62
N GLU A 313 -0.16 -16.79 -9.81
CA GLU A 313 1.08 -17.56 -9.86
C GLU A 313 1.29 -18.23 -11.23
N LYS A 314 0.21 -18.79 -11.82
CA LYS A 314 0.27 -19.37 -13.16
C LYS A 314 0.53 -18.32 -14.25
N HIS A 315 -0.13 -17.16 -14.17
CA HIS A 315 -0.03 -16.11 -15.17
C HIS A 315 1.34 -15.43 -15.18
N TYR A 316 1.83 -15.03 -14.01
CA TYR A 316 3.15 -14.39 -13.86
C TYR A 316 4.28 -15.42 -13.82
N LYS A 317 3.94 -16.71 -13.74
CA LYS A 317 4.83 -17.85 -13.59
C LYS A 317 5.76 -17.75 -12.40
N ASP A 318 5.45 -16.96 -11.37
CA ASP A 318 6.31 -16.69 -10.20
C ASP A 318 5.47 -16.48 -8.95
N MET A 319 6.08 -16.65 -7.77
CA MET A 319 5.41 -16.37 -6.51
C MET A 319 5.05 -14.88 -6.43
N GLN A 320 3.81 -14.61 -6.05
CA GLN A 320 3.26 -13.27 -5.94
C GLN A 320 3.07 -12.85 -4.49
N ASP A 321 3.26 -11.56 -4.24
CA ASP A 321 2.85 -10.80 -3.07
C ASP A 321 1.59 -10.00 -3.43
N ILE A 322 0.52 -10.24 -2.71
CA ILE A 322 -0.85 -9.82 -3.02
C ILE A 322 -1.42 -9.04 -1.83
N GLU A 323 -1.90 -7.83 -2.08
CA GLU A 323 -2.65 -7.03 -1.11
C GLU A 323 -4.15 -7.15 -1.45
N PHE A 324 -4.98 -7.42 -0.44
CA PHE A 324 -6.41 -7.60 -0.62
C PHE A 324 -7.23 -6.89 0.47
N THR A 325 -8.46 -6.56 0.11
CA THR A 325 -9.49 -6.07 1.04
C THR A 325 -10.78 -6.83 0.79
N ILE A 326 -11.46 -7.20 1.86
CA ILE A 326 -12.83 -7.68 1.85
C ILE A 326 -13.70 -6.56 2.41
N GLN A 327 -14.67 -6.11 1.64
CA GLN A 327 -15.67 -5.13 2.09
C GLN A 327 -17.03 -5.82 2.08
N GLU A 328 -17.62 -6.00 3.26
CA GLU A 328 -18.97 -6.58 3.42
C GLU A 328 -19.11 -7.92 2.69
N GLY A 329 -18.11 -8.78 2.84
CA GLY A 329 -18.06 -10.10 2.19
C GLY A 329 -17.63 -10.10 0.73
N LYS A 330 -17.39 -8.95 0.08
CA LYS A 330 -16.88 -8.90 -1.30
C LYS A 330 -15.37 -8.74 -1.32
N LEU A 331 -14.66 -9.65 -1.99
CA LEU A 331 -13.21 -9.62 -2.14
C LEU A 331 -12.76 -8.64 -3.23
N PHE A 332 -11.70 -7.90 -2.94
CA PHE A 332 -11.01 -7.02 -3.86
C PHE A 332 -9.50 -7.22 -3.77
N ILE A 333 -8.82 -7.21 -4.92
CA ILE A 333 -7.36 -7.25 -5.01
C ILE A 333 -6.84 -5.85 -5.31
N LEU A 334 -6.00 -5.33 -4.41
CA LEU A 334 -5.49 -3.97 -4.47
C LEU A 334 -4.13 -3.89 -5.14
N GLN A 335 -3.37 -4.99 -5.12
CA GLN A 335 -2.04 -5.05 -5.69
C GLN A 335 -1.62 -6.50 -5.87
N THR A 336 -0.85 -6.75 -6.92
CA THR A 336 0.04 -7.91 -7.00
C THR A 336 1.41 -7.45 -7.43
N ARG A 337 2.45 -8.16 -7.00
CA ARG A 337 3.82 -8.01 -7.50
C ARG A 337 4.59 -9.30 -7.29
N ARG A 338 5.73 -9.43 -7.97
CA ARG A 338 6.72 -10.47 -7.65
C ARG A 338 7.10 -10.37 -6.17
N GLY A 339 6.80 -11.40 -5.39
CA GLY A 339 7.03 -11.33 -3.94
C GLY A 339 8.51 -11.39 -3.59
N LYS A 340 8.96 -10.49 -2.71
CA LYS A 340 10.31 -10.57 -2.13
C LYS A 340 10.42 -11.82 -1.25
N ARG A 341 11.58 -12.44 -1.24
CA ARG A 341 11.81 -13.74 -0.60
C ARG A 341 13.28 -13.92 -0.23
N THR A 342 13.55 -14.85 0.67
CA THR A 342 14.92 -15.23 1.06
C THR A 342 15.62 -15.98 -0.07
N ALA A 343 16.95 -16.05 -0.03
CA ALA A 343 17.71 -16.84 -1.00
C ALA A 343 17.29 -18.32 -1.02
N GLN A 344 17.07 -18.90 0.17
CA GLN A 344 16.58 -20.27 0.31
C GLN A 344 15.21 -20.44 -0.35
N ALA A 345 14.28 -19.53 -0.09
CA ALA A 345 12.96 -19.56 -0.69
C ALA A 345 13.02 -19.37 -2.21
N ALA A 346 13.89 -18.50 -2.71
CA ALA A 346 14.08 -18.28 -4.15
C ALA A 346 14.50 -19.57 -4.87
N VAL A 347 15.49 -20.29 -4.33
CA VAL A 347 15.98 -21.56 -4.88
C VAL A 347 14.87 -22.62 -4.84
N ARG A 348 14.23 -22.82 -3.67
CA ARG A 348 13.17 -23.83 -3.52
C ARG A 348 12.00 -23.58 -4.47
N ILE A 349 11.51 -22.34 -4.53
CA ILE A 349 10.40 -21.96 -5.41
C ILE A 349 10.75 -22.18 -6.87
N ALA A 350 11.96 -21.79 -7.30
CA ALA A 350 12.39 -21.98 -8.69
C ALA A 350 12.45 -23.48 -9.06
N VAL A 351 13.00 -24.33 -8.19
CA VAL A 351 13.06 -25.78 -8.40
C VAL A 351 11.66 -26.40 -8.42
N ASP A 352 10.80 -26.03 -7.49
CA ASP A 352 9.42 -26.54 -7.41
C ASP A 352 8.63 -26.13 -8.67
N MET A 353 8.76 -24.89 -9.15
CA MET A 353 8.10 -24.42 -10.38
C MET A 353 8.59 -25.14 -11.65
N VAL A 354 9.87 -25.59 -11.69
CA VAL A 354 10.36 -26.46 -12.78
C VAL A 354 9.71 -27.84 -12.70
N ARG A 355 9.66 -28.44 -11.51
CA ARG A 355 9.02 -29.74 -11.29
C ARG A 355 7.53 -29.74 -11.61
N GLU A 356 6.85 -28.63 -11.33
CA GLU A 356 5.45 -28.38 -11.66
C GLU A 356 5.23 -28.05 -13.16
N GLY A 357 6.31 -27.89 -13.94
CA GLY A 357 6.24 -27.55 -15.37
C GLY A 357 5.82 -26.11 -15.68
N LEU A 358 5.86 -25.21 -14.68
CA LEU A 358 5.46 -23.81 -14.83
C LEU A 358 6.51 -22.96 -15.56
N ILE A 359 7.78 -23.28 -15.32
CA ILE A 359 8.96 -22.64 -15.94
C ILE A 359 9.98 -23.70 -16.36
N ASN A 360 10.90 -23.33 -17.25
CA ASN A 360 12.04 -24.18 -17.61
C ASN A 360 13.29 -23.90 -16.74
N GLU A 361 14.30 -24.77 -16.83
CA GLU A 361 15.54 -24.63 -16.04
C GLU A 361 16.29 -23.31 -16.29
N LYS A 362 16.29 -22.80 -17.53
CA LYS A 362 16.95 -21.53 -17.87
C LYS A 362 16.24 -20.35 -17.18
N GLU A 363 14.91 -20.35 -17.21
CA GLU A 363 14.10 -19.37 -16.48
C GLU A 363 14.33 -19.47 -14.97
N ALA A 364 14.42 -20.69 -14.42
CA ALA A 364 14.67 -20.91 -13.00
C ALA A 364 16.00 -20.31 -12.52
N VAL A 365 17.07 -20.46 -13.31
CA VAL A 365 18.38 -19.85 -13.00
C VAL A 365 18.28 -18.32 -12.95
N LEU A 366 17.57 -17.71 -13.91
CA LEU A 366 17.39 -16.25 -13.95
C LEU A 366 16.48 -15.71 -12.82
N ARG A 367 15.74 -16.58 -12.13
CA ARG A 367 14.84 -16.18 -11.03
C ARG A 367 15.55 -16.04 -9.70
N VAL A 368 16.75 -16.59 -9.54
CA VAL A 368 17.55 -16.53 -8.31
C VAL A 368 18.61 -15.43 -8.47
N PRO A 369 18.48 -14.29 -7.78
CA PRO A 369 19.48 -13.22 -7.88
C PRO A 369 20.84 -13.70 -7.33
N ALA A 370 21.91 -13.51 -8.11
CA ALA A 370 23.24 -14.00 -7.76
C ALA A 370 23.77 -13.37 -6.47
N ASP A 371 23.45 -12.09 -6.23
CA ASP A 371 23.80 -11.34 -5.03
C ASP A 371 23.11 -11.86 -3.75
N GLN A 372 21.97 -12.54 -3.90
CA GLN A 372 21.26 -13.13 -2.75
C GLN A 372 21.86 -14.46 -2.29
N LEU A 373 22.58 -15.18 -3.16
CA LEU A 373 23.17 -16.48 -2.78
C LEU A 373 24.20 -16.36 -1.66
N ASP A 374 24.86 -15.21 -1.52
CA ASP A 374 25.77 -14.93 -0.40
C ASP A 374 25.08 -15.05 0.97
N GLN A 375 23.77 -14.78 1.03
CA GLN A 375 22.98 -14.97 2.26
C GLN A 375 22.98 -16.43 2.74
N LEU A 376 23.13 -17.40 1.83
CA LEU A 376 23.24 -18.82 2.19
C LEU A 376 24.61 -19.15 2.80
N LEU A 377 25.60 -18.28 2.60
CA LEU A 377 26.95 -18.37 3.16
C LEU A 377 27.09 -17.58 4.47
N HIS A 378 26.07 -16.82 4.86
CA HIS A 378 26.08 -16.07 6.12
C HIS A 378 26.24 -17.01 7.31
N LYS A 379 27.03 -16.56 8.30
CA LYS A 379 27.25 -17.30 9.54
C LYS A 379 25.93 -17.49 10.29
N SER A 380 25.65 -18.71 10.69
CA SER A 380 24.55 -19.05 11.61
C SER A 380 25.06 -19.13 13.05
N LEU A 381 24.15 -19.05 14.03
CA LEU A 381 24.51 -19.39 15.41
C LEU A 381 24.93 -20.86 15.50
N ASP A 382 26.04 -21.14 16.17
CA ASP A 382 26.41 -22.50 16.57
C ASP A 382 25.26 -23.09 17.42
N PRO A 383 24.67 -24.25 17.03
CA PRO A 383 23.60 -24.89 17.78
C PRO A 383 23.93 -25.13 19.26
N LEU A 384 25.20 -25.41 19.59
CA LEU A 384 25.62 -25.60 20.97
C LEU A 384 25.68 -24.27 21.74
N ALA A 385 26.21 -23.22 21.11
CA ALA A 385 26.19 -21.88 21.68
C ALA A 385 24.76 -21.37 21.89
N LYS A 386 23.86 -21.57 20.92
CA LYS A 386 22.44 -21.21 21.00
C LYS A 386 21.73 -21.91 22.17
N LYS A 387 22.03 -23.18 22.42
CA LYS A 387 21.47 -23.93 23.58
C LYS A 387 21.98 -23.42 24.92
N ARG A 388 23.20 -22.87 24.98
CA ARG A 388 23.82 -22.34 26.20
C ARG A 388 23.49 -20.87 26.47
N ALA A 389 23.08 -20.13 25.43
CA ALA A 389 22.75 -18.73 25.54
C ALA A 389 21.46 -18.53 26.36
N GLU A 390 21.46 -17.50 27.22
CA GLU A 390 20.28 -17.08 27.94
C GLU A 390 19.29 -16.39 26.97
N LEU A 391 18.04 -16.87 26.96
CA LEU A 391 16.98 -16.27 26.15
C LEU A 391 16.32 -15.14 26.94
N LEU A 392 16.61 -13.90 26.57
CA LEU A 392 16.02 -12.73 27.23
C LEU A 392 14.61 -12.38 26.68
N ALA A 393 14.38 -12.55 25.37
CA ALA A 393 13.13 -12.21 24.72
C ALA A 393 12.92 -12.99 23.41
N LYS A 394 11.67 -13.04 22.93
CA LYS A 394 11.29 -13.66 21.65
C LYS A 394 10.34 -12.74 20.87
N GLY A 395 10.65 -12.49 19.60
CA GLY A 395 9.81 -11.75 18.66
C GLY A 395 9.39 -12.58 17.45
N LEU A 396 8.83 -11.90 16.44
CA LEU A 396 8.51 -12.51 15.14
C LEU A 396 9.80 -12.69 14.31
N PRO A 397 10.01 -13.86 13.66
CA PRO A 397 11.19 -14.10 12.82
C PRO A 397 11.07 -13.39 11.46
N ALA A 398 11.10 -12.05 11.46
CA ALA A 398 10.83 -11.22 10.29
C ALA A 398 11.83 -11.39 9.14
N SER A 399 13.10 -11.67 9.46
CA SER A 399 14.16 -11.95 8.47
C SER A 399 15.09 -13.04 9.02
N PRO A 400 15.50 -14.03 8.21
CA PRO A 400 16.43 -15.07 8.66
C PRO A 400 17.85 -14.51 8.84
N GLY A 401 18.59 -15.08 9.80
CA GLY A 401 20.00 -14.75 10.01
C GLY A 401 20.39 -14.82 11.48
N ALA A 402 21.69 -14.70 11.74
CA ALA A 402 22.26 -14.50 13.07
C ALA A 402 23.01 -13.16 13.09
N ALA A 403 22.75 -12.33 14.10
CA ALA A 403 23.42 -11.05 14.29
C ALA A 403 24.05 -11.00 15.69
N VAL A 404 25.26 -10.43 15.78
CA VAL A 404 25.98 -10.18 17.04
C VAL A 404 26.57 -8.78 16.94
N GLY A 405 26.33 -7.95 17.96
CA GLY A 405 26.83 -6.58 17.99
C GLY A 405 26.40 -5.83 19.25
N SER A 406 26.83 -4.58 19.35
CA SER A 406 26.44 -3.65 20.41
C SER A 406 25.09 -3.01 20.10
N VAL A 407 24.27 -2.76 21.12
CA VAL A 407 22.97 -2.09 20.97
C VAL A 407 23.17 -0.59 20.79
N VAL A 408 22.54 -0.01 19.76
CA VAL A 408 22.47 1.43 19.50
C VAL A 408 21.02 1.85 19.24
N PHE A 409 20.68 3.10 19.57
CA PHE A 409 19.30 3.61 19.52
C PHE A 409 19.09 4.67 18.42
N SER A 410 20.04 4.86 17.50
CA SER A 410 19.86 5.70 16.32
C SER A 410 20.65 5.15 15.13
N ALA A 411 20.15 5.40 13.91
CA ALA A 411 20.81 4.98 12.67
C ALA A 411 22.19 5.64 12.52
N GLU A 412 22.32 6.93 12.84
CA GLU A 412 23.59 7.66 12.80
C GLU A 412 24.67 7.00 13.66
N LYS A 413 24.32 6.53 14.86
CA LYS A 413 25.25 5.82 15.74
C LYS A 413 25.58 4.41 15.27
N ALA A 414 24.75 3.80 14.42
CA ALA A 414 25.03 2.48 13.85
C ALA A 414 26.05 2.52 12.70
N PHE A 415 26.24 3.70 12.09
CA PHE A 415 27.22 3.92 11.02
C PHE A 415 28.63 4.27 11.53
N LEU A 416 28.75 4.65 12.80
CA LEU A 416 30.00 4.96 13.49
C LEU A 416 30.56 3.71 14.18
#